data_AF-A0A958J3D8-F1
#
_entry.id   AF-A0A958J3D8-F1
#
_cell.length_a   1.000
_cell.length_b   1.000
_cell.length_c   1.000
_cell.angle_alpha   90.00
_cell.angle_beta   90.00
_cell.angle_gamma   90.00
#
_symmetry.space_group_name_H-M   'P 1'
#
loop_
_entity.id
_entity.type
_entity.pdbx_description
1 polymer ?
#
loop_
_entity_poly.entity_id
_entity_poly.type
_entity_poly.pdbx_seq_one_letter_code
_entity_poly.pdbx_strand_id
1 'polypeptide(L)'
;MKIFVRYLGLILLEKELKPGEYTLGREKDCDLPLAHQNISRQHGRIYHENDEWFYQDLRENAKSAKSPQKLSAEKPIDLGHGIELLTETQLWEGNTEISKLHDLSHLSAQLRHNRKNLIWLAGAFSIFILGAILISIHSFWKKPMDPNELLAFVRPKIVEFEHLKDQRLINDLKKYANLKDEDFQDRAGFCSGFIVAPNVILTAFHCIRGNQLAEINDNFQIRTHDGKLFKPRRVLGFDFKRDFLFLEVTGLAIENVLRFSQDYKIGEKVYTVGNVGGEGIAIREGIMASTTPDPNDPNIEYLRYSAPASPGNSGGPLINSYGEVVGLVFARSFAENYNVGTASEHLVSGKKQFVEKSDNKKVLVNFEGYLDFSTEELLLTFGYPYLPAWEENQEYPRMFQKTSFEVDVPSEYNSFSRQFSTECNQGIKKKYGEVLATMEKAKEREGRWTDLFTGDFKVLFAPDYFDSMS
;
A
#
# COMPACT_ATOMS: atom_id res chain seq x y z
N MET A 1 59.98 16.31 16.92
CA MET A 1 58.54 16.09 17.20
C MET A 1 57.81 15.96 15.88
N LYS A 2 56.91 14.97 15.76
CA LYS A 2 56.10 14.81 14.56
C LYS A 2 54.75 15.51 14.73
N ILE A 3 54.41 16.33 13.76
CA ILE A 3 53.19 17.14 13.74
C ILE A 3 52.33 16.82 12.54
N PHE A 4 51.04 17.09 12.70
CA PHE A 4 50.03 16.92 11.68
C PHE A 4 49.12 18.15 11.66
N VAL A 5 48.74 18.61 10.47
CA VAL A 5 47.67 19.60 10.33
C VAL A 5 46.51 18.93 9.63
N ARG A 6 45.32 18.96 10.24
CA ARG A 6 44.11 18.31 9.71
C ARG A 6 42.99 19.30 9.44
N TYR A 7 42.12 18.97 8.49
CA TYR A 7 40.88 19.66 8.21
C TYR A 7 39.78 18.64 7.90
N LEU A 8 38.67 18.66 8.66
CA LEU A 8 37.55 17.72 8.52
C LEU A 8 38.00 16.24 8.47
N GLY A 9 38.98 15.86 9.28
CA GLY A 9 39.52 14.50 9.35
C GLY A 9 40.57 14.14 8.28
N LEU A 10 40.87 15.03 7.34
CA LEU A 10 41.93 14.82 6.34
C LEU A 10 43.23 15.48 6.79
N ILE A 11 44.35 14.74 6.71
CA ILE A 11 45.69 15.28 6.99
C ILE A 11 46.14 16.11 5.78
N LEU A 12 46.28 17.42 6.00
CA LEU A 12 46.77 18.37 5.00
C LEU A 12 48.30 18.44 4.97
N LEU A 13 48.95 18.21 6.11
CA LEU A 13 50.40 18.23 6.26
C LEU A 13 50.82 17.26 7.36
N GLU A 14 51.85 16.48 7.08
CA GLU A 14 52.57 15.63 8.03
C GLU A 14 54.05 16.04 7.96
N LYS A 15 54.64 16.40 9.10
CA LYS A 15 56.05 16.79 9.14
C LYS A 15 56.71 16.37 10.44
N GLU A 16 57.93 15.86 10.32
CA GLU A 16 58.82 15.67 11.44
C GLU A 16 59.72 16.90 11.61
N LEU A 17 59.66 17.53 12.78
CA LEU A 17 60.41 18.73 13.13
C LEU A 17 61.60 18.39 14.03
N LYS A 18 62.77 18.92 13.69
CA LYS A 18 63.95 18.96 14.59
C LYS A 18 63.94 20.26 15.38
N PRO A 19 64.48 20.31 16.63
CA PRO A 19 64.54 21.55 17.42
C PRO A 19 64.97 22.76 16.59
N GLY A 20 64.14 23.81 16.60
CA GLY A 20 64.28 24.98 15.73
C GLY A 20 62.95 25.74 15.62
N GLU A 21 62.91 26.77 14.79
CA GLU A 21 61.71 27.57 14.50
C GLU A 21 61.26 27.36 13.06
N TYR A 22 59.95 27.21 12.85
CA TYR A 22 59.32 26.91 11.57
C TYR A 22 58.09 27.80 11.38
N THR A 23 57.98 28.41 10.22
CA THR A 23 56.84 29.23 9.82
C THR A 23 55.76 28.38 9.14
N LEU A 24 54.50 28.59 9.52
CA LEU A 24 53.32 27.92 9.00
C LEU A 24 52.44 28.94 8.27
N GLY A 25 52.10 28.69 7.01
CA GLY A 25 51.32 29.64 6.24
C GLY A 25 51.01 29.17 4.82
N ARG A 26 50.24 29.97 4.09
CA ARG A 26 49.84 29.67 2.71
C ARG A 26 50.90 30.05 1.68
N GLU A 27 51.85 30.91 2.04
CA GLU A 27 52.94 31.30 1.14
C GLU A 27 53.94 30.16 0.97
N LYS A 28 54.57 30.10 -0.20
CA LYS A 28 55.45 28.98 -0.59
C LYS A 28 56.82 29.03 0.10
N ASP A 29 57.18 30.17 0.65
CA ASP A 29 58.41 30.44 1.40
C ASP A 29 58.27 30.12 2.91
N CYS A 30 57.07 29.80 3.40
CA CYS A 30 56.90 29.22 4.72
C CYS A 30 57.60 27.84 4.80
N ASP A 31 58.22 27.54 5.93
CA ASP A 31 58.86 26.24 6.18
C ASP A 31 57.85 25.09 6.12
N LEU A 32 56.60 25.38 6.51
CA LEU A 32 55.46 24.49 6.51
C LEU A 32 54.33 25.09 5.64
N PRO A 33 54.43 24.98 4.30
CA PRO A 33 53.45 25.57 3.40
C PRO A 33 52.15 24.74 3.40
N LEU A 34 51.03 25.41 3.65
CA LEU A 34 49.69 24.85 3.66
C LEU A 34 48.80 25.57 2.64
N ALA A 35 48.60 24.94 1.48
CA ALA A 35 47.80 25.48 0.39
C ALA A 35 46.28 25.37 0.64
N HIS A 36 45.80 25.94 1.75
CA HIS A 36 44.39 25.95 2.12
C HIS A 36 43.85 27.38 2.18
N GLN A 37 42.67 27.62 1.61
CA GLN A 37 42.11 28.97 1.46
C GLN A 37 41.88 29.72 2.78
N ASN A 38 41.60 28.96 3.86
CA ASN A 38 41.36 29.49 5.21
C ASN A 38 42.64 29.67 6.04
N ILE A 39 43.82 29.29 5.52
CA ILE A 39 45.12 29.58 6.13
C ILE A 39 45.64 30.91 5.61
N SER A 40 46.11 31.75 6.53
CA SER A 40 46.66 33.07 6.24
C SER A 40 48.01 32.93 5.53
N ARG A 41 48.46 34.00 4.86
CA ARG A 41 49.75 34.02 4.16
C ARG A 41 50.92 33.61 5.08
N GLN A 42 51.02 34.26 6.24
CA GLN A 42 51.83 33.85 7.39
C GLN A 42 50.88 33.65 8.57
N HIS A 43 50.61 32.40 8.94
CA HIS A 43 49.52 32.06 9.85
C HIS A 43 50.00 31.92 11.29
N GLY A 44 51.13 31.26 11.49
CA GLY A 44 51.73 31.07 12.79
C GLY A 44 53.15 30.56 12.69
N ARG A 45 53.82 30.41 13.84
CA ARG A 45 55.12 29.77 13.94
C ARG A 45 55.11 28.65 14.97
N ILE A 46 55.91 27.64 14.71
CA ILE A 46 56.16 26.50 15.60
C ILE A 46 57.63 26.55 15.99
N TYR A 47 57.93 26.58 17.28
CA TYR A 47 59.31 26.67 17.75
C TYR A 47 59.57 25.81 18.98
N HIS A 48 60.84 25.50 19.21
CA HIS A 48 61.31 24.70 20.32
C HIS A 48 62.13 25.54 21.30
N GLU A 49 61.75 25.57 22.56
CA GLU A 49 62.43 26.34 23.62
C GLU A 49 62.33 25.56 24.95
N ASN A 50 63.43 25.49 25.71
CA ASN A 50 63.51 24.79 27.00
C ASN A 50 62.97 23.33 26.97
N ASP A 51 63.36 22.56 25.95
CA ASP A 51 62.91 21.17 25.71
C ASP A 51 61.40 21.00 25.47
N GLU A 52 60.70 22.08 25.13
CA GLU A 52 59.27 22.07 24.85
C GLU A 52 58.95 22.73 23.50
N TRP A 53 57.85 22.30 22.88
CA TRP A 53 57.39 22.82 21.60
C TRP A 53 56.19 23.75 21.79
N PHE A 54 56.19 24.86 21.05
CA PHE A 54 55.15 25.88 21.12
C PHE A 54 54.66 26.26 19.73
N TYR A 55 53.38 26.62 19.66
CA TYR A 55 52.77 27.30 18.52
C TYR A 55 52.37 28.72 18.92
N GLN A 56 52.69 29.69 18.07
CA GLN A 56 52.25 31.08 18.22
C GLN A 56 51.54 31.55 16.96
N ASP A 57 50.36 32.14 17.15
CA ASP A 57 49.57 32.74 16.08
C ASP A 57 50.15 34.10 15.69
N LEU A 58 50.41 34.30 14.39
CA LEU A 58 51.07 35.51 13.86
C LEU A 58 50.09 36.46 13.14
N ARG A 59 48.77 36.20 13.16
CA ARG A 59 47.78 37.01 12.43
C ARG A 59 47.53 38.37 13.11
N GLU A 60 47.66 39.46 12.36
CA GLU A 60 47.53 40.86 12.85
C GLU A 60 46.18 41.23 13.48
N ASN A 61 45.08 40.57 13.08
CA ASN A 61 43.72 40.87 13.57
C ASN A 61 43.27 40.01 14.78
N ALA A 62 44.14 39.17 15.32
CA ALA A 62 43.91 38.56 16.63
C ALA A 62 44.21 39.64 17.68
N LYS A 63 43.19 40.18 18.37
CA LYS A 63 43.39 41.08 19.52
C LYS A 63 44.37 40.39 20.49
N SER A 64 45.62 40.90 20.53
CA SER A 64 46.88 40.27 20.96
C SER A 64 47.24 39.00 20.18
N ALA A 65 48.43 38.94 19.57
CA ALA A 65 49.06 37.66 19.21
C ALA A 65 48.85 36.70 20.40
N LYS A 66 48.12 35.60 20.20
CA LYS A 66 47.78 34.72 21.31
C LYS A 66 49.08 34.26 21.94
N SER A 67 49.14 34.27 23.28
CA SER A 67 50.29 33.75 24.01
C SER A 67 50.68 32.38 23.46
N PRO A 68 51.98 32.07 23.33
CA PRO A 68 52.44 30.79 22.81
C PRO A 68 51.73 29.63 23.50
N GLN A 69 51.11 28.76 22.70
CA GLN A 69 50.43 27.58 23.17
C GLN A 69 51.40 26.41 23.10
N LYS A 70 51.59 25.71 24.21
CA LYS A 70 52.40 24.49 24.24
C LYS A 70 51.74 23.41 23.40
N LEU A 71 52.51 22.79 22.52
CA LEU A 71 52.11 21.60 21.78
C LEU A 71 52.19 20.42 22.76
N SER A 72 51.11 20.18 23.50
CA SER A 72 50.99 19.07 24.45
C SER A 72 50.26 17.88 23.83
N ALA A 73 50.28 16.73 24.53
CA ALA A 73 49.51 15.56 24.13
C ALA A 73 48.00 15.69 24.39
N GLU A 74 47.55 16.72 25.13
CA GLU A 74 46.19 16.74 25.70
C GLU A 74 45.12 17.32 24.75
N LYS A 75 45.42 18.36 23.97
CA LYS A 75 44.44 18.98 23.06
C LYS A 75 45.05 19.52 21.75
N PRO A 76 44.39 19.31 20.60
CA PRO A 76 44.77 19.96 19.34
C PRO A 76 44.73 21.48 19.45
N ILE A 77 45.60 22.16 18.70
CA ILE A 77 45.58 23.61 18.57
C ILE A 77 44.69 23.99 17.38
N ASP A 78 43.61 24.72 17.64
CA ASP A 78 42.73 25.25 16.61
C ASP A 78 43.41 26.43 15.88
N LEU A 79 43.67 26.22 14.59
CA LEU A 79 44.19 27.24 13.67
C LEU A 79 43.04 28.11 13.11
N GLY A 80 41.80 27.67 13.29
CA GLY A 80 40.57 28.33 12.89
C GLY A 80 39.89 27.62 11.71
N HIS A 81 38.58 27.84 11.57
CA HIS A 81 37.75 27.28 10.51
C HIS A 81 37.82 25.75 10.40
N GLY A 82 37.97 25.06 11.52
CA GLY A 82 38.02 23.59 11.59
C GLY A 82 39.36 22.98 11.19
N ILE A 83 40.42 23.79 11.12
CA ILE A 83 41.79 23.34 10.87
C ILE A 83 42.52 23.24 12.21
N GLU A 84 43.14 22.09 12.47
CA GLU A 84 43.76 21.80 13.75
C GLU A 84 45.21 21.34 13.54
N LEU A 85 46.11 21.78 14.42
CA LEU A 85 47.49 21.33 14.54
C LEU A 85 47.58 20.31 15.68
N LEU A 86 48.14 19.14 15.38
CA LEU A 86 48.21 17.99 16.26
C LEU A 86 49.64 17.45 16.36
N THR A 87 49.93 16.81 17.48
CA THR A 87 51.10 15.95 17.67
C THR A 87 50.76 14.50 17.31
N GLU A 88 51.78 13.67 17.09
CA GLU A 88 51.59 12.24 16.79
C GLU A 88 50.75 11.51 17.83
N THR A 89 50.96 11.76 19.12
CA THR A 89 50.19 11.14 20.20
C THR A 89 48.68 11.43 20.11
N GLN A 90 48.30 12.60 19.59
CA GLN A 90 46.89 13.01 19.44
C GLN A 90 46.20 12.39 18.21
N LEU A 91 46.99 11.94 17.22
CA LEU A 91 46.46 11.32 16.02
C LEU A 91 45.92 9.90 16.27
N TRP A 92 46.44 9.21 17.30
CA TRP A 92 46.13 7.81 17.60
C TRP A 92 44.95 7.61 18.56
N GLU A 93 44.51 8.64 19.28
CA GLU A 93 43.30 8.58 20.14
C GLU A 93 41.98 8.86 19.39
N GLY A 94 42.05 9.34 18.14
CA GLY A 94 40.89 9.52 17.27
C GLY A 94 41.02 8.72 15.97
N ASN A 95 40.25 7.62 15.85
CA ASN A 95 40.17 6.76 14.66
C ASN A 95 40.21 7.56 13.34
N THR A 96 41.36 7.59 12.66
CA THR A 96 41.51 8.18 11.32
C THR A 96 42.44 7.30 10.48
N GLU A 97 41.93 6.71 9.39
CA GLU A 97 42.74 5.96 8.42
C GLU A 97 43.62 6.89 7.58
N ILE A 98 44.93 6.63 7.57
CA ILE A 98 45.92 7.39 6.80
C ILE A 98 45.97 6.84 5.37
N SER A 99 45.54 7.61 4.38
CA SER A 99 45.79 7.31 2.96
C SER A 99 46.86 8.27 2.39
N LYS A 100 48.03 7.71 2.01
CA LYS A 100 49.12 8.48 1.37
C LYS A 100 48.81 8.70 -0.11
N LEU A 101 48.86 9.96 -0.55
CA LEU A 101 48.72 10.36 -1.95
C LEU A 101 49.99 9.96 -2.73
N HIS A 102 49.91 8.96 -3.61
CA HIS A 102 50.91 8.76 -4.66
C HIS A 102 50.22 8.74 -6.04
N ASP A 103 50.74 9.59 -6.93
CA ASP A 103 50.50 9.70 -8.37
C ASP A 103 49.11 10.15 -8.90
N LEU A 104 49.02 11.45 -9.22
CA LEU A 104 47.85 12.14 -9.79
C LEU A 104 47.77 12.15 -11.33
N SER A 105 48.69 11.47 -12.03
CA SER A 105 48.74 11.49 -13.50
C SER A 105 47.62 10.65 -14.14
N HIS A 106 47.29 9.48 -13.56
CA HIS A 106 46.25 8.58 -14.07
C HIS A 106 44.82 8.97 -13.65
N LEU A 107 44.65 9.74 -12.56
CA LEU A 107 43.34 10.18 -12.06
C LEU A 107 42.66 11.21 -13.00
N SER A 108 43.44 11.99 -13.75
CA SER A 108 42.92 13.06 -14.64
C SER A 108 42.13 12.55 -15.85
N ALA A 109 42.38 11.31 -16.28
CA ALA A 109 41.66 10.66 -17.37
C ALA A 109 40.34 10.05 -16.87
N GLN A 110 40.36 9.40 -15.71
CA GLN A 110 39.17 8.80 -15.09
C GLN A 110 38.21 9.86 -14.51
N LEU A 111 38.74 10.96 -13.95
CA LEU A 111 37.94 12.07 -13.42
C LEU A 111 37.25 12.91 -14.51
N ARG A 112 37.76 12.95 -15.74
CA ARG A 112 37.03 13.61 -16.85
C ARG A 112 35.79 12.83 -17.26
N HIS A 113 35.83 11.51 -17.16
CA HIS A 113 34.68 10.66 -17.39
C HIS A 113 33.69 10.72 -16.21
N ASN A 114 34.21 10.64 -14.97
CA ASN A 114 33.40 10.76 -13.76
C ASN A 114 32.85 12.16 -13.51
N ARG A 115 33.49 13.27 -13.91
CA ARG A 115 32.91 14.62 -13.83
C ARG A 115 31.68 14.76 -14.72
N LYS A 116 31.69 14.18 -15.93
CA LYS A 116 30.50 14.18 -16.79
C LYS A 116 29.36 13.39 -16.14
N ASN A 117 29.66 12.23 -15.55
CA ASN A 117 28.67 11.42 -14.83
C ASN A 117 28.21 12.07 -13.52
N LEU A 118 29.08 12.78 -12.80
CA LEU A 118 28.74 13.50 -11.55
C LEU A 118 27.96 14.78 -11.83
N ILE A 119 28.24 15.50 -12.92
CA ILE A 119 27.44 16.64 -13.39
C ILE A 119 26.08 16.15 -13.90
N TRP A 120 26.03 15.01 -14.59
CA TRP A 120 24.79 14.36 -14.96
C TRP A 120 23.99 13.89 -13.74
N LEU A 121 24.63 13.27 -12.75
CA LEU A 121 23.98 12.83 -11.51
C LEU A 121 23.53 14.01 -10.66
N ALA A 122 24.34 15.05 -10.50
CA ALA A 122 23.95 16.28 -9.79
C ALA A 122 22.84 17.03 -10.54
N GLY A 123 22.88 17.05 -11.88
CA GLY A 123 21.81 17.59 -12.72
C GLY A 123 20.51 16.80 -12.59
N ALA A 124 20.58 15.46 -12.66
CA ALA A 124 19.44 14.57 -12.47
C ALA A 124 18.87 14.66 -11.04
N PHE A 125 19.72 14.74 -10.01
CA PHE A 125 19.31 14.91 -8.62
C PHE A 125 18.69 16.29 -8.38
N SER A 126 19.22 17.34 -9.01
CA SER A 126 18.64 18.69 -8.97
C SER A 126 17.30 18.74 -9.70
N ILE A 127 17.15 18.06 -10.85
CA ILE A 127 15.87 17.91 -11.55
C ILE A 127 14.89 17.09 -10.71
N PHE A 128 15.35 16.06 -9.99
CA PHE A 128 14.52 15.26 -9.11
C PHE A 128 14.05 16.06 -7.89
N ILE A 129 14.91 16.86 -7.27
CA ILE A 129 14.56 17.78 -6.18
C ILE A 129 13.62 18.87 -6.68
N LEU A 130 13.90 19.51 -7.81
CA LEU A 130 13.00 20.48 -8.44
C LEU A 130 11.66 19.84 -8.79
N GLY A 131 11.65 18.61 -9.30
CA GLY A 131 10.46 17.84 -9.57
C GLY A 131 9.68 17.54 -8.28
N ALA A 132 10.34 17.11 -7.21
CA ALA A 132 9.73 16.84 -5.91
C ALA A 132 9.20 18.11 -5.23
N ILE A 133 9.91 19.24 -5.36
CA ILE A 133 9.48 20.56 -4.88
C ILE A 133 8.31 21.05 -5.74
N LEU A 134 8.35 20.92 -7.06
CA LEU A 134 7.25 21.30 -7.95
C LEU A 134 6.03 20.41 -7.74
N ILE A 135 6.20 19.11 -7.47
CA ILE A 135 5.12 18.19 -7.09
C ILE A 135 4.57 18.59 -5.72
N SER A 136 5.42 18.91 -4.75
CA SER A 136 5.01 19.37 -3.41
C SER A 136 4.28 20.71 -3.44
N ILE A 137 4.77 21.66 -4.24
CA ILE A 137 4.12 22.94 -4.50
C ILE A 137 2.82 22.67 -5.25
N HIS A 138 2.82 21.88 -6.32
CA HIS A 138 1.59 21.56 -7.04
C HIS A 138 0.53 20.88 -6.14
N SER A 139 0.93 19.96 -5.25
CA SER A 139 0.02 19.36 -4.27
C SER A 139 -0.45 20.35 -3.20
N PHE A 140 0.39 21.32 -2.82
CA PHE A 140 0.06 22.39 -1.86
C PHE A 140 -0.87 23.46 -2.47
N TRP A 141 -0.88 23.59 -3.80
CA TRP A 141 -1.66 24.59 -4.54
C TRP A 141 -2.87 24.02 -5.30
N LYS A 142 -3.11 22.71 -5.26
CA LYS A 142 -4.40 22.14 -5.69
C LYS A 142 -5.47 22.70 -4.77
N LYS A 143 -6.35 23.53 -5.31
CA LYS A 143 -7.56 23.94 -4.59
C LYS A 143 -8.52 22.75 -4.55
N PRO A 144 -9.26 22.55 -3.45
CA PRO A 144 -10.37 21.60 -3.46
C PRO A 144 -11.34 22.00 -4.58
N MET A 145 -11.75 21.01 -5.37
CA MET A 145 -12.77 21.20 -6.39
C MET A 145 -14.12 21.42 -5.71
N ASP A 146 -14.95 22.28 -6.29
CA ASP A 146 -16.36 22.32 -5.90
C ASP A 146 -17.10 21.05 -6.39
N PRO A 147 -18.31 20.75 -5.89
CA PRO A 147 -19.02 19.53 -6.26
C PRO A 147 -19.27 19.35 -7.77
N ASN A 148 -19.47 20.43 -8.52
CA ASN A 148 -19.73 20.35 -9.97
C ASN A 148 -18.44 20.06 -10.74
N GLU A 149 -17.34 20.75 -10.38
CA GLU A 149 -16.01 20.48 -10.91
C GLU A 149 -15.59 19.04 -10.62
N LEU A 150 -15.82 18.60 -9.38
CA LEU A 150 -15.50 17.26 -8.91
C LEU A 150 -16.28 16.20 -9.69
N LEU A 151 -17.60 16.38 -9.84
CA LEU A 151 -18.44 15.48 -10.63
C LEU A 151 -17.97 15.39 -12.09
N ALA A 152 -17.71 16.53 -12.73
CA ALA A 152 -17.21 16.58 -14.10
C ALA A 152 -15.85 15.88 -14.24
N PHE A 153 -14.97 16.02 -13.24
CA PHE A 153 -13.67 15.38 -13.20
C PHE A 153 -13.77 13.85 -13.04
N VAL A 154 -14.62 13.36 -12.14
CA VAL A 154 -14.68 11.92 -11.80
C VAL A 154 -15.59 11.11 -12.71
N ARG A 155 -16.71 11.67 -13.18
CA ARG A 155 -17.75 10.96 -13.93
C ARG A 155 -17.21 10.14 -15.11
N PRO A 156 -16.26 10.63 -15.93
CA PRO A 156 -15.70 9.85 -17.05
C PRO A 156 -14.91 8.59 -16.64
N LYS A 157 -14.58 8.47 -15.35
CA LYS A 157 -13.74 7.40 -14.78
C LYS A 157 -14.57 6.38 -14.00
N ILE A 158 -15.88 6.59 -13.89
CA ILE A 158 -16.83 5.70 -13.23
C ILE A 158 -17.51 4.84 -14.28
N VAL A 159 -17.77 3.59 -13.93
CA VAL A 159 -18.54 2.64 -14.72
C VAL A 159 -19.73 2.13 -13.93
N GLU A 160 -20.80 1.85 -14.64
CA GLU A 160 -22.08 1.39 -14.13
C GLU A 160 -22.21 -0.09 -14.47
N PHE A 161 -22.68 -0.90 -13.51
CA PHE A 161 -22.88 -2.33 -13.73
C PHE A 161 -24.33 -2.58 -14.13
N GLU A 162 -24.52 -3.29 -15.24
CA GLU A 162 -25.82 -3.58 -15.80
C GLU A 162 -25.96 -5.08 -16.05
N HIS A 163 -27.07 -5.65 -15.60
CA HIS A 163 -27.53 -6.95 -16.05
C HIS A 163 -28.57 -6.74 -17.14
N LEU A 164 -28.34 -7.31 -18.33
CA LEU A 164 -29.41 -7.36 -19.32
C LEU A 164 -30.35 -8.52 -18.97
N LYS A 165 -31.61 -8.19 -18.72
CA LYS A 165 -32.68 -9.18 -18.51
C LYS A 165 -32.81 -10.10 -19.72
N ASP A 166 -32.65 -11.41 -19.51
CA ASP A 166 -33.12 -12.40 -20.48
C ASP A 166 -34.62 -12.61 -20.28
N GLN A 167 -35.41 -11.94 -21.12
CA GLN A 167 -36.87 -12.02 -21.06
C GLN A 167 -37.40 -13.44 -21.32
N ARG A 168 -36.65 -14.31 -22.03
CA ARG A 168 -37.07 -15.70 -22.24
C ARG A 168 -36.94 -16.50 -20.93
N LEU A 169 -35.77 -16.40 -20.28
CA LEU A 169 -35.52 -17.08 -19.00
C LEU A 169 -36.49 -16.62 -17.91
N ILE A 170 -36.72 -15.30 -17.82
CA ILE A 170 -37.69 -14.73 -16.88
C ILE A 170 -39.08 -15.32 -17.11
N ASN A 171 -39.53 -15.42 -18.37
CA ASN A 171 -40.84 -15.99 -18.69
C ASN A 171 -40.93 -17.49 -18.34
N ASP A 172 -39.86 -18.24 -18.55
CA ASP A 172 -39.80 -19.65 -18.17
C ASP A 172 -39.84 -19.82 -16.64
N LEU A 173 -39.07 -19.03 -15.89
CA LEU A 173 -39.07 -19.06 -14.43
C LEU A 173 -40.44 -18.69 -13.84
N LYS A 174 -41.11 -17.66 -14.36
CA LYS A 174 -42.50 -17.32 -13.98
C LYS A 174 -43.45 -18.51 -14.18
N LYS A 175 -43.31 -19.20 -15.32
CA LYS A 175 -44.16 -20.33 -15.69
C LYS A 175 -43.94 -21.56 -14.79
N TYR A 176 -42.69 -21.86 -14.42
CA TYR A 176 -42.34 -23.11 -13.72
C TYR A 176 -42.17 -22.96 -12.21
N ALA A 177 -41.90 -21.76 -11.70
CA ALA A 177 -41.63 -21.50 -10.27
C ALA A 177 -42.66 -20.58 -9.59
N ASN A 178 -43.77 -20.24 -10.26
CA ASN A 178 -44.84 -19.37 -9.74
C ASN A 178 -44.32 -18.00 -9.23
N LEU A 179 -43.29 -17.47 -9.90
CA LEU A 179 -42.70 -16.17 -9.64
C LEU A 179 -43.49 -15.06 -10.36
N LYS A 180 -43.52 -13.86 -9.78
CA LYS A 180 -44.22 -12.66 -10.27
C LYS A 180 -43.24 -11.67 -10.89
N ASP A 181 -43.73 -10.69 -11.64
CA ASP A 181 -42.91 -9.59 -12.20
C ASP A 181 -42.08 -8.86 -11.13
N GLU A 182 -42.63 -8.74 -9.93
CA GLU A 182 -41.99 -8.15 -8.74
C GLU A 182 -40.71 -8.90 -8.35
N ASP A 183 -40.66 -10.22 -8.53
CA ASP A 183 -39.50 -11.07 -8.21
C ASP A 183 -38.35 -10.90 -9.24
N PHE A 184 -38.63 -10.26 -10.38
CA PHE A 184 -37.66 -9.95 -11.44
C PHE A 184 -37.46 -8.44 -11.62
N GLN A 185 -37.84 -7.63 -10.64
CA GLN A 185 -37.44 -6.23 -10.62
C GLN A 185 -35.94 -6.14 -10.36
N ASP A 186 -35.15 -6.10 -11.44
CA ASP A 186 -33.77 -5.61 -11.34
C ASP A 186 -33.76 -4.27 -10.62
N ARG A 187 -32.92 -4.17 -9.60
CA ARG A 187 -32.37 -2.87 -9.18
C ARG A 187 -31.42 -2.44 -10.30
N ALA A 188 -31.91 -1.70 -11.28
CA ALA A 188 -31.01 -0.99 -12.20
C ALA A 188 -29.98 -0.20 -11.35
N GLY A 189 -28.71 -0.20 -11.75
CA GLY A 189 -27.63 0.40 -10.95
C GLY A 189 -27.46 -0.25 -9.59
N PHE A 190 -27.23 -1.57 -9.55
CA PHE A 190 -26.98 -2.28 -8.29
C PHE A 190 -25.57 -1.98 -7.74
N CYS A 191 -24.60 -1.75 -8.64
CA CYS A 191 -23.21 -1.46 -8.32
C CYS A 191 -22.56 -0.49 -9.31
N SER A 192 -21.45 0.06 -8.87
CA SER A 192 -20.52 0.85 -9.66
C SER A 192 -19.11 0.26 -9.59
N GLY A 193 -18.27 0.70 -10.50
CA GLY A 193 -16.83 0.53 -10.42
C GLY A 193 -16.12 1.78 -10.91
N PHE A 194 -14.80 1.80 -10.81
CA PHE A 194 -14.00 2.90 -11.34
C PHE A 194 -12.70 2.41 -11.95
N ILE A 195 -12.21 3.17 -12.93
CA ILE A 195 -11.06 2.81 -13.74
C ILE A 195 -9.78 3.17 -12.97
N VAL A 196 -8.91 2.17 -12.78
CA VAL A 196 -7.68 2.26 -11.96
C VAL A 196 -6.40 1.99 -12.76
N ALA A 197 -6.52 1.42 -13.94
CA ALA A 197 -5.49 1.29 -14.97
C ALA A 197 -6.18 1.11 -16.34
N PRO A 198 -5.45 1.22 -17.47
CA PRO A 198 -6.01 0.91 -18.78
C PRO A 198 -6.60 -0.50 -18.78
N ASN A 199 -7.86 -0.64 -19.21
CA ASN A 199 -8.62 -1.89 -19.21
C ASN A 199 -8.87 -2.51 -17.83
N VAL A 200 -8.64 -1.80 -16.71
CA VAL A 200 -8.83 -2.35 -15.36
C VAL A 200 -9.79 -1.49 -14.55
N ILE A 201 -10.82 -2.15 -14.02
CA ILE A 201 -11.80 -1.59 -13.10
C ILE A 201 -11.59 -2.18 -11.72
N LEU A 202 -11.75 -1.34 -10.70
CA LEU A 202 -11.91 -1.72 -9.30
C LEU A 202 -13.38 -1.56 -8.92
N THR A 203 -13.93 -2.56 -8.23
CA THR A 203 -15.32 -2.59 -7.74
C THR A 203 -15.38 -3.38 -6.44
N ALA A 204 -16.56 -3.50 -5.83
CA ALA A 204 -16.76 -4.37 -4.67
C ALA A 204 -16.86 -5.83 -5.10
N PHE A 205 -16.37 -6.73 -4.25
CA PHE A 205 -16.38 -8.16 -4.58
C PHE A 205 -17.81 -8.71 -4.67
N HIS A 206 -18.70 -8.31 -3.75
CA HIS A 206 -20.10 -8.74 -3.77
C HIS A 206 -20.85 -8.36 -5.06
N CYS A 207 -20.45 -7.27 -5.73
CA CYS A 207 -21.04 -6.86 -7.00
C CYS A 207 -20.88 -7.90 -8.11
N ILE A 208 -19.93 -8.81 -7.96
CA ILE A 208 -19.69 -9.92 -8.90
C ILE A 208 -20.08 -11.27 -8.28
N ARG A 209 -20.25 -11.35 -6.95
CA ARG A 209 -20.38 -12.61 -6.21
C ARG A 209 -21.77 -13.21 -6.18
N GLY A 210 -22.85 -12.45 -6.35
CA GLY A 210 -24.17 -13.07 -6.34
C GLY A 210 -25.34 -12.12 -6.29
N ASN A 211 -26.26 -12.36 -7.20
CA ASN A 211 -27.65 -12.65 -6.87
C ASN A 211 -28.27 -13.31 -8.08
N GLN A 212 -27.95 -14.57 -8.38
CA GLN A 212 -28.69 -15.26 -9.43
C GLN A 212 -28.90 -16.74 -9.09
N LEU A 213 -30.16 -17.07 -8.84
CA LEU A 213 -30.83 -18.34 -9.14
C LEU A 213 -30.66 -18.78 -10.61
N ALA A 214 -30.06 -17.93 -11.45
CA ALA A 214 -29.53 -18.26 -12.75
C ALA A 214 -28.01 -18.14 -12.69
N GLU A 215 -27.26 -18.86 -13.50
CA GLU A 215 -25.87 -18.45 -13.75
C GLU A 215 -25.92 -16.98 -14.21
N ILE A 216 -25.10 -16.09 -13.62
CA ILE A 216 -24.98 -14.69 -14.07
C ILE A 216 -24.80 -14.71 -15.57
N ASN A 217 -25.93 -14.43 -16.24
CA ASN A 217 -26.16 -14.66 -17.66
C ASN A 217 -25.00 -14.08 -18.48
N ASP A 218 -24.78 -14.56 -19.70
CA ASP A 218 -23.84 -14.05 -20.73
C ASP A 218 -23.98 -12.53 -21.10
N ASN A 219 -24.78 -11.82 -20.31
CA ASN A 219 -25.43 -10.54 -20.47
C ASN A 219 -25.09 -9.52 -19.36
N PHE A 220 -24.11 -9.79 -18.49
CA PHE A 220 -23.51 -8.74 -17.65
C PHE A 220 -22.69 -7.76 -18.51
N GLN A 221 -22.92 -6.48 -18.29
CA GLN A 221 -22.27 -5.40 -19.03
C GLN A 221 -21.81 -4.29 -18.10
N ILE A 222 -20.76 -3.63 -18.57
CA ILE A 222 -20.15 -2.47 -17.92
C ILE A 222 -20.44 -1.29 -18.82
N ARG A 223 -21.24 -0.33 -18.34
CA ARG A 223 -21.58 0.88 -19.07
C ARG A 223 -20.72 2.04 -18.57
N THR A 224 -20.09 2.74 -19.50
CA THR A 224 -19.36 3.99 -19.20
C THR A 224 -20.31 5.19 -19.23
N HIS A 225 -19.88 6.32 -18.67
CA HIS A 225 -20.70 7.54 -18.61
C HIS A 225 -21.20 8.08 -19.96
N ASP A 226 -20.55 7.73 -21.08
CA ASP A 226 -20.93 8.12 -22.44
C ASP A 226 -21.84 7.07 -23.12
N GLY A 227 -22.26 6.04 -22.37
CA GLY A 227 -23.16 5.00 -22.82
C GLY A 227 -22.49 3.81 -23.51
N LYS A 228 -21.15 3.78 -23.67
CA LYS A 228 -20.48 2.62 -24.26
C LYS A 228 -20.53 1.42 -23.33
N LEU A 229 -20.81 0.26 -23.93
CA LEU A 229 -20.97 -1.02 -23.25
C LEU A 229 -19.73 -1.88 -23.46
N PHE A 230 -19.28 -2.51 -22.38
CA PHE A 230 -18.13 -3.40 -22.35
C PHE A 230 -18.48 -4.70 -21.64
N LYS A 231 -17.75 -5.76 -21.95
CA LYS A 231 -17.83 -7.04 -21.23
C LYS A 231 -16.57 -7.25 -20.39
N PRO A 232 -16.70 -7.74 -19.15
CA PRO A 232 -15.54 -8.20 -18.40
C PRO A 232 -14.89 -9.39 -19.11
N ARG A 233 -13.56 -9.46 -18.99
CA ARG A 233 -12.75 -10.54 -19.53
C ARG A 233 -12.32 -11.47 -18.41
N ARG A 234 -11.59 -10.95 -17.42
CA ARG A 234 -11.04 -11.73 -16.31
C ARG A 234 -11.23 -11.04 -14.97
N VAL A 235 -11.38 -11.85 -13.92
CA VAL A 235 -11.12 -11.41 -12.55
C VAL A 235 -9.61 -11.49 -12.33
N LEU A 236 -8.98 -10.36 -12.01
CA LEU A 236 -7.53 -10.28 -11.80
C LEU A 236 -7.11 -10.62 -10.36
N GLY A 237 -8.03 -10.43 -9.43
CA GLY A 237 -7.83 -10.68 -8.01
C GLY A 237 -8.86 -9.94 -7.17
N PHE A 238 -9.00 -10.36 -5.92
CA PHE A 238 -9.99 -9.82 -5.00
C PHE A 238 -9.55 -10.01 -3.55
N ASP A 239 -10.18 -9.29 -2.64
CA ASP A 239 -10.13 -9.53 -1.21
C ASP A 239 -11.57 -9.69 -0.71
N PHE A 240 -11.86 -10.86 -0.19
CA PHE A 240 -13.20 -11.22 0.28
C PHE A 240 -13.61 -10.41 1.51
N LYS A 241 -12.70 -10.23 2.48
CA LYS A 241 -13.00 -9.55 3.75
C LYS A 241 -13.11 -8.05 3.53
N ARG A 242 -12.20 -7.49 2.74
CA ARG A 242 -12.17 -6.05 2.40
C ARG A 242 -13.06 -5.70 1.20
N ASP A 243 -13.85 -6.67 0.74
CA ASP A 243 -14.89 -6.55 -0.28
C ASP A 243 -14.50 -5.72 -1.52
N PHE A 244 -13.36 -6.05 -2.12
CA PHE A 244 -12.93 -5.43 -3.37
C PHE A 244 -12.48 -6.46 -4.40
N LEU A 245 -12.61 -6.12 -5.68
CA LEU A 245 -12.21 -6.96 -6.80
C LEU A 245 -11.69 -6.10 -7.96
N PHE A 246 -10.69 -6.62 -8.67
CA PHE A 246 -10.17 -6.05 -9.92
C PHE A 246 -10.67 -6.86 -11.13
N LEU A 247 -11.28 -6.16 -12.08
CA LEU A 247 -11.74 -6.71 -13.37
C LEU A 247 -10.87 -6.21 -14.51
N GLU A 248 -10.44 -7.12 -15.37
CA GLU A 248 -9.96 -6.77 -16.71
C GLU A 248 -11.14 -6.67 -17.67
N VAL A 249 -11.19 -5.60 -18.46
CA VAL A 249 -12.28 -5.29 -19.38
C VAL A 249 -11.71 -4.95 -20.74
N THR A 250 -12.08 -5.74 -21.75
CA THR A 250 -11.53 -5.60 -23.10
C THR A 250 -12.01 -4.31 -23.76
N GLY A 251 -11.07 -3.49 -24.25
CA GLY A 251 -11.37 -2.30 -25.06
C GLY A 251 -11.71 -1.03 -24.27
N LEU A 252 -11.71 -1.08 -22.93
CA LEU A 252 -12.03 0.08 -22.10
C LEU A 252 -10.96 1.18 -22.18
N ALA A 253 -9.68 0.85 -22.39
CA ALA A 253 -8.53 1.68 -22.78
C ALA A 253 -8.50 3.19 -22.37
N ILE A 254 -9.10 3.56 -21.24
CA ILE A 254 -9.10 4.93 -20.71
C ILE A 254 -7.83 5.13 -19.88
N GLU A 255 -6.99 6.08 -20.31
CA GLU A 255 -5.71 6.39 -19.65
C GLU A 255 -5.87 7.32 -18.44
N ASN A 256 -6.90 8.18 -18.45
CA ASN A 256 -7.16 9.11 -17.36
C ASN A 256 -7.92 8.41 -16.22
N VAL A 257 -7.18 7.75 -15.34
CA VAL A 257 -7.71 6.93 -14.22
C VAL A 257 -7.83 7.71 -12.92
N LEU A 258 -8.62 7.21 -11.97
CA LEU A 258 -8.63 7.78 -10.63
C LEU A 258 -7.33 7.44 -9.90
N ARG A 259 -6.82 8.41 -9.15
CA ARG A 259 -5.63 8.24 -8.30
C ARG A 259 -6.06 7.93 -6.89
N PHE A 260 -5.30 7.07 -6.22
CA PHE A 260 -5.49 6.83 -4.79
C PHE A 260 -4.82 7.93 -3.98
N SER A 261 -5.51 8.39 -2.94
CA SER A 261 -4.91 9.21 -1.90
C SER A 261 -3.92 8.36 -1.09
N GLN A 262 -2.83 8.97 -0.65
CA GLN A 262 -1.85 8.34 0.24
C GLN A 262 -2.32 8.31 1.69
N ASP A 263 -3.27 9.17 2.05
CA ASP A 263 -3.75 9.34 3.42
C ASP A 263 -5.23 9.80 3.41
N TYR A 264 -5.89 9.65 4.56
CA TYR A 264 -7.21 10.19 4.82
C TYR A 264 -7.27 10.73 6.25
N LYS A 265 -8.13 11.73 6.49
CA LYS A 265 -8.25 12.41 7.78
C LYS A 265 -9.68 12.34 8.28
N ILE A 266 -9.86 11.88 9.51
CA ILE A 266 -11.15 12.00 10.21
C ILE A 266 -11.56 13.48 10.25
N GLY A 267 -12.81 13.75 9.89
CA GLY A 267 -13.40 15.08 9.75
C GLY A 267 -13.23 15.72 8.37
N GLU A 268 -12.46 15.12 7.45
CA GLU A 268 -12.34 15.67 6.09
C GLU A 268 -13.61 15.44 5.26
N LYS A 269 -13.86 16.32 4.30
CA LYS A 269 -14.94 16.16 3.33
C LYS A 269 -14.64 15.01 2.37
N VAL A 270 -15.60 14.10 2.26
CA VAL A 270 -15.56 12.97 1.32
C VAL A 270 -16.84 12.90 0.53
N TYR A 271 -16.77 12.24 -0.62
CA TYR A 271 -17.89 12.09 -1.53
C TYR A 271 -18.03 10.65 -1.99
N THR A 272 -19.24 10.10 -1.93
CA THR A 272 -19.58 8.87 -2.65
C THR A 272 -19.90 9.21 -4.10
N VAL A 273 -19.43 8.36 -5.01
CA VAL A 273 -19.73 8.49 -6.44
C VAL A 273 -20.18 7.15 -6.99
N GLY A 274 -21.35 7.11 -7.62
CA GLY A 274 -21.88 5.88 -8.20
C GLY A 274 -23.23 6.06 -8.89
N ASN A 275 -23.68 5.00 -9.54
CA ASN A 275 -24.96 4.91 -10.22
C ASN A 275 -26.12 4.69 -9.25
N VAL A 276 -26.59 5.76 -8.61
CA VAL A 276 -27.60 5.67 -7.56
C VAL A 276 -28.93 5.18 -8.13
N GLY A 277 -29.35 3.97 -7.73
CA GLY A 277 -30.65 3.40 -8.13
C GLY A 277 -30.84 3.23 -9.65
N GLY A 278 -29.77 3.27 -10.44
CA GLY A 278 -29.84 3.16 -11.90
C GLY A 278 -30.18 4.45 -12.63
N GLU A 279 -30.31 5.57 -11.92
CA GLU A 279 -30.69 6.87 -12.50
C GLU A 279 -29.49 7.64 -13.09
N GLY A 280 -28.29 7.09 -12.97
CA GLY A 280 -27.04 7.66 -13.45
C GLY A 280 -26.05 8.00 -12.34
N ILE A 281 -24.84 8.38 -12.76
CA ILE A 281 -23.73 8.71 -11.85
C ILE A 281 -24.05 9.98 -11.07
N ALA A 282 -24.19 9.86 -9.76
CA ALA A 282 -24.36 10.96 -8.82
C ALA A 282 -23.18 11.06 -7.86
N ILE A 283 -22.96 12.26 -7.33
CA ILE A 283 -22.02 12.55 -6.26
C ILE A 283 -22.78 12.98 -5.01
N ARG A 284 -22.40 12.47 -3.83
CA ARG A 284 -23.04 12.86 -2.56
C ARG A 284 -21.99 13.19 -1.52
N GLU A 285 -22.14 14.34 -0.87
CA GLU A 285 -21.19 14.87 0.12
C GLU A 285 -21.44 14.30 1.52
N GLY A 286 -20.35 14.11 2.27
CA GLY A 286 -20.36 13.95 3.72
C GLY A 286 -18.95 14.11 4.28
N ILE A 287 -18.67 13.47 5.41
CA ILE A 287 -17.36 13.50 6.07
C ILE A 287 -16.82 12.11 6.34
N MET A 288 -15.49 11.99 6.41
CA MET A 288 -14.83 10.85 7.03
C MET A 288 -15.12 10.90 8.54
N ALA A 289 -15.90 9.96 9.06
CA ALA A 289 -16.43 10.00 10.42
C ALA A 289 -15.47 9.37 11.43
N SER A 290 -14.96 8.17 11.12
CA SER A 290 -14.08 7.40 11.99
C SER A 290 -13.51 6.20 11.22
N THR A 291 -12.80 5.35 11.93
CA THR A 291 -12.45 4.00 11.49
C THR A 291 -13.04 2.98 12.45
N THR A 292 -13.19 1.73 12.02
CA THR A 292 -13.65 0.64 12.89
C THR A 292 -12.93 -0.65 12.52
N PRO A 293 -12.30 -1.36 13.48
CA PRO A 293 -11.69 -2.64 13.20
C PRO A 293 -12.76 -3.68 12.83
N ASP A 294 -12.39 -4.65 11.99
CA ASP A 294 -13.22 -5.83 11.79
C ASP A 294 -13.33 -6.62 13.11
N PRO A 295 -14.54 -7.01 13.54
CA PRO A 295 -14.72 -7.74 14.80
C PRO A 295 -13.96 -9.06 14.88
N ASN A 296 -13.70 -9.69 13.73
CA ASN A 296 -13.07 -11.00 13.59
C ASN A 296 -11.61 -10.91 13.13
N ASP A 297 -11.15 -9.73 12.67
CA ASP A 297 -9.78 -9.50 12.22
C ASP A 297 -9.31 -8.07 12.54
N PRO A 298 -8.66 -7.84 13.71
CA PRO A 298 -8.24 -6.51 14.12
C PRO A 298 -7.18 -5.87 13.21
N ASN A 299 -6.61 -6.61 12.25
CA ASN A 299 -5.70 -6.07 11.24
C ASN A 299 -6.43 -5.48 10.03
N ILE A 300 -7.75 -5.61 9.98
CA ILE A 300 -8.61 -4.98 9.00
C ILE A 300 -9.30 -3.81 9.67
N GLU A 301 -9.12 -2.62 9.11
CA GLU A 301 -9.75 -1.41 9.58
C GLU A 301 -10.64 -0.85 8.46
N TYR A 302 -11.94 -0.75 8.75
CA TYR A 302 -12.91 -0.18 7.84
C TYR A 302 -13.03 1.33 8.05
N LEU A 303 -13.20 2.05 6.94
CA LEU A 303 -13.57 3.45 6.95
C LEU A 303 -15.04 3.59 7.35
N ARG A 304 -15.34 4.61 8.14
CA ARG A 304 -16.69 5.06 8.45
C ARG A 304 -16.89 6.47 7.93
N TYR A 305 -17.98 6.69 7.19
CA TYR A 305 -18.24 7.99 6.57
C TYR A 305 -19.72 8.32 6.53
N SER A 306 -20.02 9.62 6.43
CA SER A 306 -21.39 10.14 6.44
C SER A 306 -21.97 10.54 5.08
N ALA A 307 -21.17 10.48 4.02
CA ALA A 307 -21.67 10.68 2.67
C ALA A 307 -22.76 9.63 2.38
N PRO A 308 -23.99 10.03 1.97
CA PRO A 308 -25.07 9.07 1.84
C PRO A 308 -24.78 7.99 0.79
N ALA A 309 -24.98 6.73 1.19
CA ALA A 309 -24.83 5.56 0.34
C ALA A 309 -26.20 4.90 0.13
N SER A 310 -26.49 4.54 -1.11
CA SER A 310 -27.69 3.82 -1.54
C SER A 310 -27.28 2.73 -2.54
N PRO A 311 -28.14 1.75 -2.84
CA PRO A 311 -27.89 0.78 -3.92
C PRO A 311 -27.34 1.48 -5.16
N GLY A 312 -26.27 0.91 -5.72
CA GLY A 312 -25.54 1.49 -6.85
C GLY A 312 -24.30 2.30 -6.51
N ASN A 313 -24.11 2.73 -5.26
CA ASN A 313 -22.82 3.27 -4.81
C ASN A 313 -21.81 2.17 -4.50
N SER A 314 -22.27 0.96 -4.19
CA SER A 314 -21.40 -0.19 -3.89
C SER A 314 -20.41 -0.44 -5.03
N GLY A 315 -19.14 -0.60 -4.67
CA GLY A 315 -18.01 -0.70 -5.59
C GLY A 315 -17.53 0.62 -6.21
N GLY A 316 -18.27 1.71 -6.03
CA GLY A 316 -17.85 3.06 -6.40
C GLY A 316 -16.78 3.62 -5.47
N PRO A 317 -16.06 4.67 -5.90
CA PRO A 317 -15.02 5.29 -5.08
C PRO A 317 -15.62 6.21 -4.02
N LEU A 318 -15.00 6.20 -2.85
CA LEU A 318 -15.06 7.28 -1.87
C LEU A 318 -13.89 8.21 -2.14
N ILE A 319 -14.16 9.48 -2.47
CA ILE A 319 -13.13 10.45 -2.88
C ILE A 319 -13.05 11.65 -1.94
N ASN A 320 -11.86 12.24 -1.83
CA ASN A 320 -11.68 13.53 -1.17
C ASN A 320 -12.04 14.70 -2.12
N SER A 321 -11.95 15.94 -1.62
CA SER A 321 -12.24 17.16 -2.40
C SER A 321 -11.25 17.44 -3.54
N TYR A 322 -10.20 16.62 -3.69
CA TYR A 322 -9.22 16.70 -4.79
C TYR A 322 -9.45 15.65 -5.88
N GLY A 323 -10.53 14.86 -5.76
CA GLY A 323 -10.84 13.77 -6.70
C GLY A 323 -9.93 12.55 -6.55
N GLU A 324 -9.29 12.40 -5.40
CA GLU A 324 -8.43 11.27 -5.07
C GLU A 324 -9.21 10.26 -4.22
N VAL A 325 -9.04 8.97 -4.52
CA VAL A 325 -9.74 7.86 -3.87
C VAL A 325 -9.15 7.64 -2.49
N VAL A 326 -9.94 7.92 -1.45
CA VAL A 326 -9.61 7.60 -0.05
C VAL A 326 -10.15 6.22 0.35
N GLY A 327 -11.11 5.67 -0.40
CA GLY A 327 -11.57 4.31 -0.20
C GLY A 327 -12.57 3.81 -1.24
N LEU A 328 -13.10 2.62 -1.01
CA LEU A 328 -14.13 1.97 -1.82
C LEU A 328 -15.40 1.80 -0.99
N VAL A 329 -16.55 2.17 -1.55
CA VAL A 329 -17.85 2.02 -0.90
C VAL A 329 -18.29 0.57 -0.99
N PHE A 330 -18.57 -0.09 0.13
CA PHE A 330 -19.00 -1.51 0.10
C PHE A 330 -20.35 -1.76 0.77
N ALA A 331 -20.62 -1.18 1.94
CA ALA A 331 -21.89 -1.38 2.65
C ALA A 331 -22.43 -0.08 3.25
N ARG A 332 -23.76 0.03 3.28
CA ARG A 332 -24.47 1.01 4.10
C ARG A 332 -24.71 0.42 5.48
N SER A 333 -24.65 1.24 6.53
CA SER A 333 -25.22 0.84 7.83
C SER A 333 -26.69 1.24 7.87
N PHE A 334 -27.51 0.51 8.64
CA PHE A 334 -28.87 0.93 8.96
C PHE A 334 -28.92 2.13 9.93
N ALA A 335 -27.79 2.48 10.56
CA ALA A 335 -27.68 3.68 11.38
C ALA A 335 -27.33 4.89 10.51
N GLU A 336 -28.26 5.86 10.42
CA GLU A 336 -28.12 7.26 10.00
C GLU A 336 -26.79 7.68 9.34
N ASN A 337 -26.53 7.23 8.10
CA ASN A 337 -25.31 7.56 7.36
C ASN A 337 -24.00 7.22 8.12
N TYR A 338 -23.92 6.07 8.79
CA TYR A 338 -22.67 5.52 9.34
C TYR A 338 -22.12 4.43 8.42
N ASN A 339 -21.89 4.80 7.17
CA ASN A 339 -21.59 3.89 6.06
C ASN A 339 -20.16 3.33 6.16
N VAL A 340 -19.91 2.23 5.45
CA VAL A 340 -18.66 1.46 5.57
C VAL A 340 -17.93 1.40 4.25
N GLY A 341 -16.60 1.53 4.31
CA GLY A 341 -15.75 1.48 3.14
C GLY A 341 -14.38 0.86 3.40
N THR A 342 -13.70 0.47 2.34
CA THR A 342 -12.35 -0.08 2.39
C THR A 342 -11.33 1.02 2.12
N ALA A 343 -10.34 1.17 3.00
CA ALA A 343 -9.32 2.21 2.88
C ALA A 343 -8.45 2.08 1.61
N SER A 344 -8.06 3.22 1.03
CA SER A 344 -7.27 3.27 -0.21
C SER A 344 -5.95 2.51 -0.13
N GLU A 345 -5.32 2.43 1.04
CA GLU A 345 -4.08 1.66 1.26
C GLU A 345 -4.23 0.18 0.89
N HIS A 346 -5.35 -0.45 1.25
CA HIS A 346 -5.64 -1.84 0.91
C HIS A 346 -5.90 -2.00 -0.59
N LEU A 347 -6.56 -1.02 -1.20
CA LEU A 347 -6.82 -1.00 -2.65
C LEU A 347 -5.51 -0.82 -3.44
N VAL A 348 -4.59 0.02 -2.95
CA VAL A 348 -3.25 0.20 -3.55
C VAL A 348 -2.43 -1.07 -3.42
N SER A 349 -2.43 -1.72 -2.24
CA SER A 349 -1.77 -3.00 -2.03
C SER A 349 -2.33 -4.07 -2.97
N GLY A 350 -3.67 -4.16 -3.06
CA GLY A 350 -4.37 -5.06 -3.97
C GLY A 350 -4.03 -4.77 -5.43
N LYS A 351 -3.98 -3.51 -5.87
CA LYS A 351 -3.60 -3.14 -7.24
C LYS A 351 -2.16 -3.59 -7.55
N LYS A 352 -1.22 -3.30 -6.65
CA LYS A 352 0.18 -3.73 -6.79
C LYS A 352 0.29 -5.26 -6.86
N GLN A 353 -0.48 -5.95 -6.03
CA GLN A 353 -0.48 -7.41 -5.99
C GLN A 353 -1.13 -8.02 -7.23
N PHE A 354 -2.32 -7.57 -7.61
CA PHE A 354 -3.16 -8.27 -8.60
C PHE A 354 -3.02 -7.72 -10.02
N VAL A 355 -2.75 -6.43 -10.18
CA VAL A 355 -2.70 -5.77 -11.49
C VAL A 355 -1.27 -5.59 -11.99
N GLU A 356 -0.35 -5.13 -11.12
CA GLU A 356 1.01 -4.76 -11.55
C GLU A 356 1.97 -5.95 -11.62
N LYS A 357 1.80 -6.96 -10.73
CA LYS A 357 2.53 -8.22 -10.83
C LYS A 357 1.81 -9.13 -11.82
N SER A 358 2.52 -9.72 -12.79
CA SER A 358 1.89 -10.46 -13.89
C SER A 358 1.65 -11.96 -13.62
N ASP A 359 1.94 -12.43 -12.41
CA ASP A 359 1.93 -13.87 -12.11
C ASP A 359 0.53 -14.41 -11.78
N ASN A 360 0.33 -15.70 -12.01
CA ASN A 360 -0.78 -16.44 -11.40
C ASN A 360 -0.62 -16.38 -9.89
N LYS A 361 -1.69 -16.02 -9.19
CA LYS A 361 -1.72 -15.82 -7.75
C LYS A 361 -2.86 -16.65 -7.18
N LYS A 362 -2.70 -16.95 -5.91
CA LYS A 362 -3.75 -17.54 -5.10
C LYS A 362 -4.28 -16.52 -4.12
N VAL A 363 -5.59 -16.36 -4.08
CA VAL A 363 -6.28 -15.55 -3.09
C VAL A 363 -6.75 -16.49 -2.00
N LEU A 364 -6.32 -16.25 -0.76
CA LEU A 364 -6.83 -16.98 0.39
C LEU A 364 -8.18 -16.40 0.79
N VAL A 365 -9.24 -17.18 0.66
CA VAL A 365 -10.57 -16.84 1.15
C VAL A 365 -10.72 -17.46 2.53
N ASN A 366 -10.99 -16.65 3.54
CA ASN A 366 -11.13 -17.10 4.92
C ASN A 366 -12.55 -16.82 5.41
N PHE A 367 -13.22 -17.85 5.91
CA PHE A 367 -14.60 -17.81 6.39
C PHE A 367 -14.71 -17.61 7.90
N GLU A 368 -13.64 -17.20 8.58
CA GLU A 368 -13.67 -16.79 9.99
C GLU A 368 -14.83 -15.81 10.25
N GLY A 369 -15.83 -16.29 11.01
CA GLY A 369 -17.04 -15.55 11.40
C GLY A 369 -18.16 -15.48 10.35
N TYR A 370 -17.96 -15.97 9.12
CA TYR A 370 -18.97 -15.99 8.05
C TYR A 370 -19.69 -17.33 7.90
N LEU A 371 -19.04 -18.43 8.29
CA LEU A 371 -19.70 -19.72 8.50
C LEU A 371 -20.29 -19.82 9.91
N ASP A 372 -20.78 -18.71 10.48
CA ASP A 372 -21.62 -18.72 11.68
C ASP A 372 -23.07 -19.03 11.30
N PHE A 373 -23.23 -20.04 10.44
CA PHE A 373 -24.51 -20.62 10.16
C PHE A 373 -24.96 -21.36 11.41
N SER A 374 -26.25 -21.27 11.72
CA SER A 374 -26.83 -22.33 12.54
C SER A 374 -26.49 -23.68 11.89
N THR A 375 -26.23 -24.72 12.68
CA THR A 375 -25.91 -26.07 12.19
C THR A 375 -26.84 -26.49 11.05
N GLU A 376 -28.13 -26.16 11.18
CA GLU A 376 -29.17 -26.40 10.18
C GLU A 376 -28.93 -25.66 8.85
N GLU A 377 -28.55 -24.38 8.86
CA GLU A 377 -28.27 -23.59 7.65
C GLU A 377 -27.01 -24.05 6.91
N LEU A 378 -25.98 -24.49 7.63
CA LEU A 378 -24.76 -25.03 7.01
C LEU A 378 -25.07 -26.34 6.29
N LEU A 379 -25.86 -27.20 6.92
CA LEU A 379 -26.26 -28.49 6.36
C LEU A 379 -27.20 -28.35 5.16
N LEU A 380 -28.15 -27.40 5.22
CA LEU A 380 -29.06 -27.08 4.12
C LEU A 380 -28.33 -26.44 2.93
N THR A 381 -27.39 -25.52 3.18
CA THR A 381 -26.64 -24.80 2.13
C THR A 381 -25.75 -25.75 1.31
N PHE A 382 -25.14 -26.74 1.96
CA PHE A 382 -24.17 -27.63 1.32
C PHE A 382 -24.70 -29.06 1.07
N GLY A 383 -25.96 -29.35 1.43
CA GLY A 383 -26.60 -30.64 1.20
C GLY A 383 -26.04 -31.78 2.06
N TYR A 384 -25.63 -31.50 3.29
CA TYR A 384 -25.12 -32.49 4.24
C TYR A 384 -26.22 -33.01 5.18
N PRO A 385 -26.14 -34.28 5.62
CA PRO A 385 -27.10 -34.81 6.57
C PRO A 385 -26.92 -34.21 7.97
N TYR A 386 -28.05 -34.00 8.66
CA TYR A 386 -28.07 -33.56 10.05
C TYR A 386 -27.41 -34.58 11.00
N LEU A 387 -26.59 -34.06 11.92
CA LEU A 387 -25.84 -34.83 12.91
C LEU A 387 -26.30 -34.42 14.32
N PRO A 388 -27.09 -35.24 15.05
CA PRO A 388 -27.62 -34.87 16.36
C PRO A 388 -26.55 -34.52 17.41
N ALA A 389 -25.38 -35.20 17.38
CA ALA A 389 -24.26 -34.92 18.29
C ALA A 389 -23.52 -33.60 17.99
N TRP A 390 -23.88 -32.91 16.90
CA TRP A 390 -23.28 -31.65 16.48
C TRP A 390 -23.75 -30.47 17.34
N GLU A 391 -25.04 -30.41 17.64
CA GLU A 391 -25.64 -29.31 18.41
C GLU A 391 -25.28 -29.39 19.89
N GLU A 392 -25.07 -30.60 20.41
CA GLU A 392 -24.75 -30.83 21.82
C GLU A 392 -23.29 -30.48 22.16
N ASN A 393 -22.41 -30.36 21.16
CA ASN A 393 -21.00 -30.06 21.35
C ASN A 393 -20.56 -28.79 20.59
N GLN A 394 -20.42 -27.70 21.35
CA GLN A 394 -20.02 -26.38 20.83
C GLN A 394 -18.63 -26.36 20.15
N GLU A 395 -17.81 -27.41 20.27
CA GLU A 395 -16.53 -27.47 19.58
C GLU A 395 -16.66 -27.75 18.08
N TYR A 396 -17.66 -28.52 17.64
CA TYR A 396 -17.80 -28.89 16.23
C TYR A 396 -18.17 -27.71 15.30
N PRO A 397 -19.13 -26.82 15.65
CA PRO A 397 -19.34 -25.56 14.92
C PRO A 397 -18.08 -24.69 14.86
N ARG A 398 -17.31 -24.59 15.97
CA ARG A 398 -16.05 -23.83 16.00
C ARG A 398 -14.96 -24.41 15.09
N MET A 399 -14.97 -25.72 14.85
CA MET A 399 -14.06 -26.33 13.88
C MET A 399 -14.34 -25.86 12.45
N PHE A 400 -15.58 -25.47 12.13
CA PHE A 400 -15.94 -24.89 10.82
C PHE A 400 -15.60 -23.41 10.69
N GLN A 401 -15.58 -22.68 11.81
CA GLN A 401 -15.27 -21.24 11.86
C GLN A 401 -13.85 -20.90 11.37
N LYS A 402 -12.94 -21.88 11.18
CA LYS A 402 -11.59 -21.64 10.63
C LYS A 402 -11.37 -22.42 9.34
N THR A 403 -12.18 -22.12 8.34
CA THR A 403 -12.03 -22.70 7.00
C THR A 403 -11.51 -21.64 6.05
N SER A 404 -10.39 -21.94 5.41
CA SER A 404 -9.86 -21.14 4.32
C SER A 404 -9.59 -22.02 3.11
N PHE A 405 -9.71 -21.43 1.93
CA PHE A 405 -9.34 -22.06 0.68
C PHE A 405 -8.70 -21.05 -0.26
N GLU A 406 -7.88 -21.57 -1.16
CA GLU A 406 -7.19 -20.79 -2.16
C GLU A 406 -8.00 -20.77 -3.44
N VAL A 407 -8.15 -19.58 -4.02
CA VAL A 407 -8.76 -19.37 -5.34
C VAL A 407 -7.70 -18.90 -6.31
N ASP A 408 -7.56 -19.58 -7.44
CA ASP A 408 -6.61 -19.19 -8.48
C ASP A 408 -7.09 -17.96 -9.26
N VAL A 409 -6.22 -16.96 -9.41
CA VAL A 409 -6.41 -15.75 -10.21
C VAL A 409 -5.16 -15.46 -11.05
N PRO A 410 -5.25 -14.78 -12.21
CA PRO A 410 -6.47 -14.33 -12.85
C PRO A 410 -7.29 -15.49 -13.44
N SER A 411 -8.61 -15.33 -13.49
CA SER A 411 -9.55 -16.32 -14.03
C SER A 411 -10.54 -15.68 -14.99
N GLU A 412 -10.96 -16.42 -16.03
CA GLU A 412 -11.94 -15.93 -17.01
C GLU A 412 -13.28 -15.65 -16.32
N TYR A 413 -13.85 -14.47 -16.58
CA TYR A 413 -15.02 -13.95 -15.89
C TYR A 413 -16.19 -14.95 -15.93
N ASN A 414 -16.48 -15.51 -17.10
CA ASN A 414 -17.56 -16.48 -17.29
C ASN A 414 -17.36 -17.79 -16.52
N SER A 415 -16.11 -18.15 -16.18
CA SER A 415 -15.81 -19.33 -15.38
C SER A 415 -15.60 -19.03 -13.89
N PHE A 416 -15.48 -17.75 -13.51
CA PHE A 416 -15.07 -17.35 -12.17
C PHE A 416 -16.03 -17.85 -11.10
N SER A 417 -17.33 -17.62 -11.25
CA SER A 417 -18.34 -18.06 -10.28
C SER A 417 -18.29 -19.59 -10.09
N ARG A 418 -18.24 -20.35 -11.19
CA ARG A 418 -18.16 -21.82 -11.14
C ARG A 418 -16.86 -22.29 -10.48
N GLN A 419 -15.73 -21.68 -10.81
CA GLN A 419 -14.44 -22.00 -10.21
C GLN A 419 -14.46 -21.71 -8.70
N PHE A 420 -14.82 -20.48 -8.32
CA PHE A 420 -14.94 -20.02 -6.94
C PHE A 420 -15.83 -20.97 -6.14
N SER A 421 -17.06 -21.22 -6.59
CA SER A 421 -17.98 -22.15 -5.92
C SER A 421 -17.44 -23.57 -5.83
N THR A 422 -16.72 -24.05 -6.85
CA THR A 422 -16.11 -25.40 -6.84
C THR A 422 -15.03 -25.49 -5.76
N GLU A 423 -14.14 -24.50 -5.67
CA GLU A 423 -13.08 -24.44 -4.67
C GLU A 423 -13.65 -24.29 -3.25
N CYS A 424 -14.66 -23.42 -3.07
CA CYS A 424 -15.42 -23.31 -1.81
C CYS A 424 -15.96 -24.68 -1.38
N ASN A 425 -16.67 -25.35 -2.30
CA ASN A 425 -17.32 -26.63 -2.01
C ASN A 425 -16.33 -27.73 -1.68
N GLN A 426 -15.18 -27.78 -2.36
CA GLN A 426 -14.12 -28.74 -2.06
C GLN A 426 -13.51 -28.47 -0.68
N GLY A 427 -13.25 -27.20 -0.34
CA GLY A 427 -12.74 -26.81 0.97
C GLY A 427 -13.69 -27.22 2.10
N ILE A 428 -14.98 -26.93 1.94
CA ILE A 428 -16.02 -27.26 2.91
C ILE A 428 -16.21 -28.77 3.03
N LYS A 429 -16.20 -29.52 1.90
CA LYS A 429 -16.22 -31.00 1.89
C LYS A 429 -15.08 -31.60 2.71
N LYS A 430 -13.87 -31.10 2.49
CA LYS A 430 -12.69 -31.56 3.21
C LYS A 430 -12.85 -31.28 4.71
N LYS A 431 -13.28 -30.07 5.08
CA LYS A 431 -13.50 -29.69 6.47
C LYS A 431 -14.55 -30.56 7.16
N TYR A 432 -15.66 -30.82 6.47
CA TYR A 432 -16.70 -31.70 6.96
C TYR A 432 -16.19 -33.13 7.22
N GLY A 433 -15.39 -33.69 6.31
CA GLY A 433 -14.73 -34.98 6.53
C GLY A 433 -13.79 -35.01 7.74
N GLU A 434 -13.05 -33.93 8.00
CA GLU A 434 -12.18 -33.80 9.18
C GLU A 434 -12.98 -33.83 10.48
N VAL A 435 -14.12 -33.13 10.52
CA VAL A 435 -14.97 -33.12 11.72
C VAL A 435 -15.63 -34.47 11.92
N LEU A 436 -16.15 -35.11 10.87
CA LEU A 436 -16.69 -36.47 10.95
C LEU A 436 -15.67 -37.47 11.51
N ALA A 437 -14.44 -37.47 11.00
CA ALA A 437 -13.38 -38.35 11.51
C ALA A 437 -13.03 -38.06 12.98
N THR A 438 -13.21 -36.82 13.44
CA THR A 438 -13.01 -36.43 14.84
C THR A 438 -14.15 -36.96 15.72
N MET A 439 -15.40 -36.88 15.24
CA MET A 439 -16.58 -37.47 15.90
C MET A 439 -16.48 -38.99 15.99
N GLU A 440 -16.04 -39.68 14.93
CA GLU A 440 -15.84 -41.13 14.93
C GLU A 440 -14.78 -41.57 15.95
N LYS A 441 -13.66 -40.85 16.05
CA LYS A 441 -12.63 -41.11 17.08
C LYS A 441 -13.15 -40.86 18.50
N ALA A 442 -14.05 -39.90 18.70
CA ALA A 442 -14.71 -39.68 19.98
C ALA A 442 -15.65 -40.85 20.33
N LYS A 443 -16.37 -41.39 19.33
CA LYS A 443 -17.24 -42.57 19.45
C LYS A 443 -16.46 -43.81 19.92
N GLU A 444 -15.28 -44.06 19.36
CA GLU A 444 -14.40 -45.17 19.79
C GLU A 444 -13.93 -45.04 21.25
N ARG A 445 -13.82 -43.82 21.77
CA ARG A 445 -13.36 -43.54 23.13
C ARG A 445 -14.46 -43.60 24.19
N GLU A 446 -15.70 -43.25 23.83
CA GLU A 446 -16.80 -43.08 24.80
C GLU A 446 -17.92 -44.14 24.72
N GLY A 447 -17.89 -45.04 23.73
CA GLY A 447 -18.76 -46.23 23.70
C GLY A 447 -20.27 -45.94 23.62
N ARG A 448 -20.69 -44.71 23.31
CA ARG A 448 -22.09 -44.34 23.02
C ARG A 448 -22.14 -43.37 21.85
N TRP A 449 -23.36 -43.10 21.40
CA TRP A 449 -23.80 -42.38 20.19
C TRP A 449 -24.09 -43.31 18.99
N THR A 450 -25.39 -43.51 18.83
CA THR A 450 -26.12 -44.47 18.00
C THR A 450 -25.95 -44.27 16.49
N ASP A 451 -26.19 -45.36 15.75
CA ASP A 451 -26.07 -45.56 14.30
C ASP A 451 -26.54 -44.41 13.42
N LEU A 452 -25.67 -43.91 12.54
CA LEU A 452 -26.04 -43.23 11.30
C LEU A 452 -24.89 -43.33 10.28
N PHE A 453 -25.27 -43.40 8.99
CA PHE A 453 -24.48 -43.22 7.75
C PHE A 453 -23.96 -44.45 7.01
N THR A 454 -24.82 -44.98 6.13
CA THR A 454 -24.44 -45.62 4.86
C THR A 454 -25.26 -45.00 3.74
N GLY A 455 -24.67 -44.12 2.93
CA GLY A 455 -25.35 -43.51 1.78
C GLY A 455 -24.48 -42.53 1.01
N ASP A 456 -24.49 -42.62 -0.32
CA ASP A 456 -23.80 -41.70 -1.23
C ASP A 456 -24.57 -40.38 -1.35
N PHE A 457 -23.90 -39.24 -1.15
CA PHE A 457 -24.52 -37.91 -1.14
C PHE A 457 -24.19 -37.05 -2.37
N LYS A 458 -25.19 -36.32 -2.89
CA LYS A 458 -25.08 -35.30 -3.96
C LYS A 458 -25.44 -33.91 -3.41
N VAL A 459 -24.67 -32.91 -3.82
CA VAL A 459 -24.79 -31.49 -3.39
C VAL A 459 -25.74 -30.72 -4.32
N LEU A 460 -26.65 -29.93 -3.75
CA LEU A 460 -27.47 -28.93 -4.44
C LEU A 460 -27.38 -27.62 -3.66
N PHE A 461 -27.02 -26.52 -4.32
CA PHE A 461 -26.90 -25.20 -3.70
C PHE A 461 -28.24 -24.45 -3.79
N ALA A 462 -28.72 -23.87 -2.70
CA ALA A 462 -29.86 -22.95 -2.68
C ALA A 462 -29.34 -21.49 -2.72
N PRO A 463 -29.67 -20.66 -3.73
CA PRO A 463 -29.02 -19.36 -3.95
C PRO A 463 -29.47 -18.19 -3.06
N ASP A 464 -30.51 -18.34 -2.23
CA ASP A 464 -31.30 -17.17 -1.77
C ASP A 464 -31.02 -16.66 -0.34
N TYR A 465 -30.06 -17.22 0.39
CA TYR A 465 -29.99 -16.97 1.84
C TYR A 465 -29.08 -15.80 2.28
N PHE A 466 -28.17 -15.33 1.43
CA PHE A 466 -27.22 -14.27 1.78
C PHE A 466 -27.76 -12.84 1.65
N ASP A 467 -28.99 -12.67 1.15
CA ASP A 467 -29.65 -11.35 1.01
C ASP A 467 -30.03 -10.71 2.36
N SER A 468 -29.91 -11.44 3.48
CA SER A 468 -30.33 -10.98 4.82
C SER A 468 -29.23 -10.31 5.65
N MET A 469 -27.97 -10.32 5.21
CA MET A 469 -26.86 -9.64 5.91
C MET A 469 -26.54 -8.23 5.39
N SER A 470 -27.42 -7.63 4.56
CA SER A 470 -27.27 -6.24 4.10
C SER A 470 -27.96 -5.24 5.01
#